data_AF-A0A7C7KP66-F1
#
_entry.id   AF-A0A7C7KP66-F1
#
_cell.length_a   1.000
_cell.length_b   1.000
_cell.length_c   1.000
_cell.angle_alpha   90.00
_cell.angle_beta   90.00
_cell.angle_gamma   90.00
#
_symmetry.space_group_name_H-M   'P 1'
#
loop_
_entity.id
_entity.type
_entity.pdbx_description
1 polymer ?
#
loop_
_entity_poly.entity_id
_entity_poly.type
_entity_poly.pdbx_seq_one_letter_code
_entity_poly.pdbx_strand_id
1 'polypeptide(L)'
;TLLALLPFVFWAAFGEVVEDAQMFSEPLSALFVSPGVHFQTAAWVVVAGAIGYSVVNGEYEEGERFTRVQVLSTLLIVGQFAIFGLSISESDRVVRDGIDLWPFLLLSVVGMTAPIWLAQSAEKFDHVQRSVYFTGIGGSLVLFGAMVSYMLWVAGLAPDHTDFESLNLWPLAVVIGAPAVLIYAMVQHGQEAADELAAHGIIAGVLPPRMTEEQYLDSSSKEKDLIESLRSKAVMAYPVAFLPVAGQLLDGLATWIGIDYFDYHEKHVVSAAVIDLFDTAATFTVLKLAIGGIILWFYTLANFEYRQQHLRLLIGLALMIVGMAPGLRDVLRLMLGV
;
A
#
# COMPACT_ATOMS: atom_id res chain seq x y z
N THR A 1 2.73 2.49 -13.47
CA THR A 1 3.87 2.32 -12.53
C THR A 1 3.45 2.22 -11.07
N LEU A 2 2.80 3.24 -10.46
CA LEU A 2 2.41 3.20 -9.03
C LEU A 2 1.59 1.96 -8.64
N LEU A 3 0.62 1.57 -9.48
CA LEU A 3 -0.24 0.40 -9.25
C LEU A 3 0.53 -0.91 -9.12
N ALA A 4 1.72 -1.02 -9.73
CA ALA A 4 2.55 -2.23 -9.61
C ALA A 4 3.24 -2.35 -8.24
N LEU A 5 3.44 -1.23 -7.54
CA LEU A 5 4.10 -1.17 -6.23
C LEU A 5 3.11 -1.20 -5.06
N LEU A 6 1.86 -0.82 -5.32
CA LEU A 6 0.78 -0.81 -4.32
C LEU A 6 0.62 -2.13 -3.54
N PRO A 7 0.76 -3.33 -4.14
CA PRO A 7 0.69 -4.59 -3.39
C PRO A 7 1.73 -4.67 -2.26
N PHE A 8 2.90 -4.05 -2.40
CA PHE A 8 3.92 -4.08 -1.36
C PHE A 8 3.58 -3.24 -0.12
N VAL A 9 2.60 -2.34 -0.20
CA VAL A 9 2.06 -1.66 0.99
C VAL A 9 1.26 -2.63 1.84
N PHE A 10 0.43 -3.47 1.20
CA PHE A 10 -0.30 -4.55 1.87
C PHE A 10 0.66 -5.62 2.39
N TRP A 11 1.65 -5.99 1.59
CA TRP A 11 2.71 -6.91 2.01
C TRP A 11 3.36 -6.48 3.32
N ALA A 12 3.77 -5.20 3.42
CA ALA A 12 4.38 -4.66 4.63
C ALA A 12 3.40 -4.69 5.80
N ALA A 13 2.18 -4.15 5.62
CA ALA A 13 1.18 -4.09 6.68
C ALA A 13 0.79 -5.48 7.21
N PHE A 14 0.59 -6.48 6.33
CA PHE A 14 0.31 -7.84 6.76
C PHE A 14 1.49 -8.46 7.50
N GLY A 15 2.72 -8.22 7.03
CA GLY A 15 3.92 -8.67 7.74
C GLY A 15 4.04 -8.08 9.14
N GLU A 16 3.81 -6.77 9.29
CA GLU A 16 3.82 -6.11 10.60
C GLU A 16 2.72 -6.63 11.53
N VAL A 17 1.53 -6.94 11.00
CA VAL A 17 0.41 -7.50 11.80
C VAL A 17 0.70 -8.94 12.23
N VAL A 18 1.26 -9.76 11.34
CA VAL A 18 1.71 -11.12 11.66
C VAL A 18 2.80 -11.08 12.73
N GLU A 19 3.67 -10.07 12.69
CA GLU A 19 4.65 -9.83 13.74
C GLU A 19 4.02 -9.34 15.05
N ASP A 20 3.11 -8.37 15.02
CA ASP A 20 2.42 -7.91 16.23
C ASP A 20 1.64 -9.05 16.90
N ALA A 21 1.17 -10.04 16.12
CA ALA A 21 0.58 -11.29 16.60
C ALA A 21 1.60 -12.34 17.11
N GLN A 22 2.90 -12.02 17.09
CA GLN A 22 4.03 -12.86 17.51
C GLN A 22 4.12 -14.19 16.74
N MET A 23 3.69 -14.20 15.48
CA MET A 23 3.72 -15.41 14.66
C MET A 23 5.08 -15.68 14.00
N PHE A 24 6.03 -14.76 14.06
CA PHE A 24 7.38 -15.00 13.56
C PHE A 24 8.32 -15.48 14.67
N SER A 25 9.32 -16.28 14.29
CA SER A 25 10.45 -16.60 15.16
C SER A 25 11.39 -15.40 15.32
N GLU A 26 12.17 -15.36 16.42
CA GLU A 26 13.03 -14.22 16.79
C GLU A 26 13.88 -13.63 15.64
N PRO A 27 14.54 -14.41 14.76
CA PRO A 27 15.39 -13.85 13.71
C PRO A 27 14.62 -13.05 12.65
N LEU A 28 13.36 -13.42 12.38
CA LEU A 28 12.54 -12.80 11.33
C LEU A 28 11.63 -11.72 11.89
N SER A 29 11.18 -11.85 13.15
CA SER A 29 10.39 -10.83 13.86
C SER A 29 11.03 -9.44 13.76
N ALA A 30 12.34 -9.33 14.04
CA ALA A 30 13.06 -8.05 13.96
C ALA A 30 13.07 -7.40 12.57
N LEU A 31 12.89 -8.17 11.50
CA LEU A 31 12.81 -7.65 10.12
C LEU A 31 11.43 -7.09 9.78
N PHE A 32 10.38 -7.47 10.52
CA PHE A 32 9.02 -6.96 10.35
C PHE A 32 8.65 -5.86 11.35
N VAL A 33 9.61 -5.35 12.12
CA VAL A 33 9.46 -4.13 12.94
C VAL A 33 10.14 -2.95 12.23
N SER A 34 9.62 -1.73 12.40
CA SER A 34 10.22 -0.53 11.80
C SER A 34 11.60 -0.21 12.39
N PRO A 35 12.62 0.15 11.57
CA PRO A 35 12.58 0.40 10.12
C PRO A 35 12.84 -0.84 9.24
N GLY A 36 13.03 -2.03 9.82
CA GLY A 36 13.38 -3.27 9.12
C GLY A 36 12.42 -3.64 7.99
N VAL A 37 11.12 -3.50 8.22
CA VAL A 37 10.08 -3.89 7.24
C VAL A 37 10.23 -3.12 5.92
N HIS A 38 10.62 -1.85 5.98
CA HIS A 38 10.83 -1.03 4.79
C HIS A 38 12.02 -1.51 3.96
N PHE A 39 13.12 -1.92 4.61
CA PHE A 39 14.28 -2.48 3.93
C PHE A 39 13.97 -3.82 3.27
N GLN A 40 13.23 -4.68 3.96
CA GLN A 40 12.84 -5.97 3.42
C GLN A 40 11.86 -5.83 2.25
N THR A 41 10.87 -4.94 2.38
CA THR A 41 9.94 -4.60 1.29
C THR A 41 10.71 -4.09 0.07
N ALA A 42 11.64 -3.15 0.28
CA ALA A 42 12.48 -2.61 -0.79
C ALA A 42 13.35 -3.70 -1.44
N ALA A 43 13.93 -4.61 -0.66
CA ALA A 43 14.72 -5.72 -1.18
C ALA A 43 13.89 -6.62 -2.10
N TRP A 44 12.67 -7.01 -1.70
CA TRP A 44 11.79 -7.81 -2.55
C TRP A 44 11.38 -7.09 -3.83
N VAL A 45 11.06 -5.80 -3.75
CA VAL A 45 10.75 -4.96 -4.94
C VAL A 45 11.94 -4.92 -5.89
N VAL A 46 13.15 -4.68 -5.37
CA VAL A 46 14.38 -4.61 -6.18
C VAL A 46 14.68 -5.95 -6.83
N VAL A 47 14.59 -7.06 -6.09
CA VAL A 47 14.82 -8.42 -6.63
C VAL A 47 13.78 -8.75 -7.72
N ALA A 48 12.50 -8.47 -7.49
CA ALA A 48 11.45 -8.70 -8.46
C ALA A 48 11.64 -7.83 -9.72
N GLY A 49 12.01 -6.56 -9.54
CA GLY A 49 12.33 -5.65 -10.63
C GLY A 49 13.56 -6.09 -11.44
N ALA A 50 14.63 -6.52 -10.76
CA ALA A 50 15.86 -7.01 -11.38
C ALA A 50 15.62 -8.27 -12.23
N ILE A 51 14.75 -9.18 -11.76
CA ILE A 51 14.30 -10.35 -12.52
C ILE A 51 13.50 -9.94 -13.76
N GLY A 52 12.55 -9.00 -13.61
CA GLY A 52 11.81 -8.49 -14.76
C GLY A 52 12.74 -7.85 -15.80
N TYR A 53 13.74 -7.10 -15.33
CA TYR A 53 14.73 -6.44 -16.17
C TYR A 53 15.66 -7.44 -16.87
N SER A 54 16.09 -8.51 -16.18
CA SER A 54 16.93 -9.55 -16.79
C SER A 54 16.20 -10.33 -17.88
N VAL A 55 14.89 -10.55 -17.73
CA VAL A 55 14.06 -11.17 -18.78
C VAL A 55 13.92 -10.26 -20.00
N VAL A 56 13.78 -8.94 -19.81
CA VAL A 56 13.68 -7.98 -20.93
C VAL A 56 14.97 -7.91 -21.73
N ASN A 57 16.12 -7.94 -21.05
CA ASN A 57 17.44 -7.87 -21.68
C ASN A 57 17.99 -9.22 -22.13
N GLY A 58 17.29 -10.32 -21.84
CA GLY A 58 17.66 -11.63 -22.32
C GLY A 58 17.31 -11.84 -23.80
N GLU A 59 18.01 -12.77 -24.43
CA GLU A 59 17.77 -13.21 -25.80
C GLU A 59 16.57 -14.17 -25.86
N TYR A 60 15.38 -13.66 -25.51
CA TYR A 60 14.12 -14.41 -25.54
C TYR A 60 13.14 -13.82 -26.55
N GLU A 61 12.39 -14.70 -27.22
CA GLU A 61 11.25 -14.29 -28.05
C GLU A 61 10.17 -13.58 -27.21
N GLU A 62 9.44 -12.66 -27.82
CA GLU A 62 8.47 -11.80 -27.13
C GLU A 62 7.37 -12.61 -26.42
N GLY A 63 6.92 -13.72 -27.03
CA GLY A 63 5.97 -14.65 -26.43
C GLY A 63 6.53 -15.41 -25.23
N GLU A 64 7.82 -15.74 -25.21
CA GLU A 64 8.46 -16.45 -24.09
C GLU A 64 8.72 -15.55 -22.87
N ARG A 65 8.97 -14.25 -23.10
CA ARG A 65 9.27 -13.29 -22.04
C ARG A 65 8.15 -13.24 -21.00
N PHE A 66 6.89 -13.26 -21.46
CA PHE A 66 5.75 -13.24 -20.54
C PHE A 66 5.71 -14.47 -19.64
N THR A 67 5.80 -15.66 -20.22
CA THR A 67 5.82 -16.93 -19.48
C THR A 67 6.98 -16.99 -18.50
N ARG A 68 8.18 -16.51 -18.90
CA ARG A 68 9.34 -16.44 -18.00
C ARG A 68 9.12 -15.51 -16.82
N VAL A 69 8.51 -14.34 -17.04
CA VAL A 69 8.14 -13.44 -15.93
C VAL A 69 7.19 -14.17 -14.97
N GLN A 70 6.16 -14.85 -15.49
CA GLN A 70 5.22 -15.60 -14.62
C GLN A 70 5.93 -16.65 -13.78
N VAL A 71 6.77 -17.50 -14.41
CA VAL A 71 7.51 -18.56 -13.71
C VAL A 71 8.45 -17.99 -12.66
N LEU A 72 9.24 -16.96 -13.00
CA LEU A 72 10.18 -16.36 -12.06
C LEU A 72 9.48 -15.64 -10.91
N SER A 73 8.35 -14.96 -11.16
CA SER A 73 7.51 -14.40 -10.09
C SER A 73 6.95 -15.49 -9.18
N THR A 74 6.45 -16.60 -9.73
CA THR A 74 6.02 -17.75 -8.92
C THR A 74 7.16 -18.27 -8.04
N LEU A 75 8.37 -18.41 -8.58
CA LEU A 75 9.54 -18.85 -7.80
C LEU A 75 9.89 -17.88 -6.66
N LEU A 76 9.79 -16.56 -6.88
CA LEU A 76 9.97 -15.59 -5.80
C LEU A 76 8.90 -15.71 -4.71
N ILE A 77 7.64 -15.94 -5.09
CA ILE A 77 6.54 -16.13 -4.14
C ILE A 77 6.73 -17.43 -3.34
N VAL A 78 7.19 -18.51 -3.99
CA VAL A 78 7.58 -19.75 -3.32
C VAL A 78 8.73 -19.50 -2.35
N GLY A 79 9.73 -18.68 -2.72
CA GLY A 79 10.82 -18.29 -1.84
C GLY A 79 10.33 -17.52 -0.60
N GLN A 80 9.41 -16.58 -0.78
CA GLN A 80 8.75 -15.89 0.34
C GLN A 80 7.99 -16.86 1.25
N PHE A 81 7.17 -17.75 0.68
CA PHE A 81 6.48 -18.79 1.44
C PHE A 81 7.45 -19.68 2.22
N ALA A 82 8.57 -20.09 1.62
CA ALA A 82 9.55 -20.92 2.31
C ALA A 82 10.19 -20.17 3.50
N ILE A 83 10.60 -18.92 3.29
CA ILE A 83 11.22 -18.10 4.34
C ILE A 83 10.23 -17.84 5.50
N PHE A 84 9.01 -17.40 5.17
CA PHE A 84 8.02 -17.06 6.19
C PHE A 84 7.43 -18.32 6.83
N GLY A 85 7.17 -19.36 6.04
CA GLY A 85 6.62 -20.61 6.52
C GLY A 85 7.52 -21.31 7.52
N LEU A 86 8.84 -21.35 7.27
CA LEU A 86 9.81 -21.88 8.24
C LEU A 86 9.77 -21.11 9.56
N SER A 87 9.79 -19.78 9.50
CA SER A 87 9.75 -18.95 10.70
C SER A 87 8.42 -19.06 11.45
N ILE A 88 7.29 -19.10 10.73
CA ILE A 88 5.96 -19.17 11.33
C ILE A 88 5.72 -20.52 12.01
N SER A 89 6.09 -21.61 11.34
CA SER A 89 5.92 -22.97 11.87
C SER A 89 6.73 -23.25 13.13
N GLU A 90 7.86 -22.55 13.29
CA GLU A 90 8.76 -22.69 14.44
C GLU A 90 8.54 -21.61 15.52
N SER A 91 7.59 -20.70 15.32
CA SER A 91 7.32 -19.63 16.28
C SER A 91 6.73 -20.17 17.58
N ASP A 92 7.18 -19.62 18.71
CA ASP A 92 6.71 -20.02 20.04
C ASP A 92 5.19 -19.88 20.16
N ARG A 93 4.60 -18.84 19.56
CA ARG A 93 3.16 -18.60 19.59
C ARG A 93 2.37 -19.70 18.89
N VAL A 94 2.77 -20.07 17.67
CA VAL A 94 2.09 -21.10 16.87
C VAL A 94 2.22 -22.46 17.55
N VAL A 95 3.40 -22.80 18.05
CA VAL A 95 3.66 -24.10 18.69
C VAL A 95 2.97 -24.20 20.05
N ARG A 96 3.07 -23.17 20.90
CA ARG A 96 2.49 -23.17 22.25
C ARG A 96 0.97 -23.20 22.21
N ASP A 97 0.37 -22.41 21.33
CA ASP A 97 -1.08 -22.20 21.32
C ASP A 97 -1.80 -23.04 20.24
N GLY A 98 -1.05 -23.89 19.53
CA GLY A 98 -1.60 -24.88 18.59
C GLY A 98 -2.31 -24.25 17.38
N ILE A 99 -1.79 -23.15 16.85
CA ILE A 99 -2.45 -22.41 15.76
C ILE A 99 -2.43 -23.24 14.46
N ASP A 100 -3.61 -23.55 13.93
CA ASP A 100 -3.77 -24.25 12.66
C ASP A 100 -3.27 -23.43 11.47
N LEU A 101 -2.28 -23.95 10.74
CA LEU A 101 -1.67 -23.28 9.59
C LEU A 101 -2.29 -23.64 8.22
N TRP A 102 -3.39 -24.40 8.19
CA TRP A 102 -4.04 -24.72 6.91
C TRP A 102 -4.47 -23.48 6.10
N PRO A 103 -4.96 -22.36 6.69
CA PRO A 103 -5.32 -21.16 5.93
C PRO A 103 -4.09 -20.51 5.30
N PHE A 104 -2.99 -20.45 6.06
CA PHE A 104 -1.69 -20.01 5.57
C PHE A 104 -1.24 -20.83 4.36
N LEU A 105 -1.31 -22.16 4.44
CA LEU A 105 -0.96 -23.03 3.31
C LEU A 105 -1.87 -22.79 2.10
N LEU A 106 -3.20 -22.73 2.31
CA LEU A 106 -4.16 -22.52 1.24
C LEU A 106 -3.92 -21.18 0.50
N LEU A 107 -3.82 -20.09 1.25
CA LEU A 107 -3.63 -18.76 0.68
C LEU A 107 -2.25 -18.57 0.07
N SER A 108 -1.23 -19.29 0.56
CA SER A 108 0.08 -19.35 -0.07
C SER A 108 0.02 -20.04 -1.44
N VAL A 109 -0.72 -21.14 -1.58
CA VAL A 109 -0.93 -21.81 -2.89
C VAL A 109 -1.69 -20.89 -3.86
N VAL A 110 -2.71 -20.18 -3.39
CA VAL A 110 -3.41 -19.15 -4.19
C VAL A 110 -2.43 -18.05 -4.61
N GLY A 111 -1.56 -17.60 -3.70
CA GLY A 111 -0.50 -16.63 -3.97
C GLY A 111 0.50 -17.11 -5.03
N MET A 112 0.96 -18.36 -4.97
CA MET A 112 1.89 -18.95 -5.94
C MET A 112 1.31 -19.02 -7.36
N THR A 113 -0.02 -19.13 -7.46
CA THR A 113 -0.75 -19.13 -8.74
C THR A 113 -1.16 -17.73 -9.21
N ALA A 114 -0.89 -16.68 -8.42
CA ALA A 114 -1.21 -15.29 -8.74
C ALA A 114 -0.77 -14.81 -10.12
N PRO A 115 0.45 -15.13 -10.60
CA PRO A 115 0.87 -14.70 -11.94
C PRO A 115 -0.01 -15.22 -13.08
N ILE A 116 -0.75 -16.32 -12.87
CA ILE A 116 -1.62 -16.93 -13.89
C ILE A 116 -2.94 -16.16 -13.99
N TRP A 117 -3.65 -15.99 -12.88
CA TRP A 117 -4.98 -15.36 -12.90
C TRP A 117 -4.93 -13.82 -12.93
N LEU A 118 -3.80 -13.21 -12.56
CA LEU A 118 -3.57 -11.76 -12.74
C LEU A 118 -3.08 -11.38 -14.14
N ALA A 119 -2.84 -12.34 -15.03
CA ALA A 119 -2.30 -12.11 -16.37
C ALA A 119 -3.07 -11.01 -17.13
N GLN A 120 -4.40 -11.07 -17.09
CA GLN A 120 -5.28 -10.10 -17.76
C GLN A 120 -5.22 -8.71 -17.11
N SER A 121 -5.18 -8.65 -15.77
CA SER A 121 -5.11 -7.37 -15.04
C SER A 121 -3.81 -6.61 -15.30
N ALA A 122 -2.75 -7.30 -15.73
CA ALA A 122 -1.44 -6.72 -15.98
C ALA A 122 -1.13 -6.56 -17.48
N GLU A 123 -2.14 -6.59 -18.36
CA GLU A 123 -1.96 -6.47 -19.81
C GLU A 123 -1.23 -5.18 -20.19
N LYS A 124 -1.57 -4.05 -19.54
CA LYS A 124 -0.96 -2.73 -19.78
C LYS A 124 0.40 -2.53 -19.11
N PHE A 125 0.87 -3.48 -18.31
CA PHE A 125 2.14 -3.38 -17.59
C PHE A 125 3.29 -3.90 -18.45
N ASP A 126 4.44 -3.23 -18.36
CA ASP A 126 5.68 -3.78 -18.90
C ASP A 126 6.13 -5.03 -18.10
N HIS A 127 7.11 -5.78 -18.63
CA HIS A 127 7.58 -7.01 -17.99
C HIS A 127 8.21 -6.79 -16.59
N VAL A 128 8.80 -5.62 -16.34
CA VAL A 128 9.36 -5.27 -15.03
C VAL A 128 8.24 -5.02 -14.03
N GLN A 129 7.25 -4.22 -14.43
CA GLN A 129 6.05 -3.92 -13.66
C GLN A 129 5.24 -5.17 -13.37
N ARG A 130 5.10 -6.09 -14.34
CA ARG A 130 4.45 -7.40 -14.15
C ARG A 130 5.17 -8.22 -13.08
N SER A 131 6.49 -8.32 -13.16
CA SER A 131 7.28 -9.08 -12.18
C SER A 131 7.08 -8.55 -10.76
N VAL A 132 7.18 -7.23 -10.59
CA VAL A 132 6.96 -6.56 -9.30
C VAL A 132 5.53 -6.76 -8.81
N TYR A 133 4.54 -6.51 -9.67
CA TYR A 133 3.12 -6.60 -9.34
C TYR A 133 2.72 -8.02 -8.91
N PHE A 134 3.08 -9.04 -9.70
CA PHE A 134 2.76 -10.43 -9.39
C PHE A 134 3.42 -10.90 -8.10
N THR A 135 4.72 -10.60 -7.93
CA THR A 135 5.46 -10.95 -6.71
C THR A 135 4.87 -10.27 -5.48
N GLY A 136 4.47 -9.01 -5.60
CA GLY A 136 3.83 -8.25 -4.53
C GLY A 136 2.48 -8.81 -4.11
N ILE A 137 1.57 -9.10 -5.08
CA ILE A 137 0.27 -9.70 -4.76
C ILE A 137 0.44 -11.10 -4.16
N GLY A 138 1.24 -11.96 -4.80
CA GLY A 138 1.46 -13.32 -4.33
C GLY A 138 2.10 -13.37 -2.93
N GLY A 139 3.10 -12.53 -2.69
CA GLY A 139 3.72 -12.38 -1.36
C GLY A 139 2.74 -11.83 -0.31
N SER A 140 1.89 -10.88 -0.68
CA SER A 140 0.86 -10.35 0.22
C SER A 140 -0.13 -11.43 0.62
N LEU A 141 -0.52 -12.31 -0.31
CA LEU A 141 -1.41 -13.45 -0.02
C LEU A 141 -0.78 -14.48 0.93
N VAL A 142 0.53 -14.70 0.84
CA VAL A 142 1.27 -15.55 1.79
C VAL A 142 1.16 -14.99 3.22
N LEU A 143 1.49 -13.70 3.42
CA LEU A 143 1.43 -13.05 4.73
C LEU A 143 -0.01 -12.90 5.24
N PHE A 144 -0.93 -12.54 4.35
CA PHE A 144 -2.36 -12.52 4.66
C PHE A 144 -2.87 -13.90 5.09
N GLY A 145 -2.34 -14.98 4.49
CA GLY A 145 -2.63 -16.34 4.92
C GLY A 145 -2.25 -16.62 6.37
N ALA A 146 -1.09 -16.16 6.81
CA ALA A 146 -0.65 -16.30 8.20
C ALA A 146 -1.57 -15.50 9.14
N MET A 147 -1.90 -14.27 8.75
CA MET A 147 -2.84 -13.43 9.49
C MET A 147 -4.23 -14.08 9.62
N VAL A 148 -4.73 -14.72 8.55
CA VAL A 148 -6.01 -15.44 8.59
C VAL A 148 -5.95 -16.66 9.51
N SER A 149 -4.83 -17.40 9.56
CA SER A 149 -4.65 -18.48 10.53
C SER A 149 -4.78 -17.97 11.97
N TYR A 150 -4.14 -16.85 12.29
CA TYR A 150 -4.28 -16.21 13.60
C TYR A 150 -5.70 -15.71 13.87
N MET A 151 -6.31 -15.06 12.88
CA MET A 151 -7.67 -14.54 12.98
C MET A 151 -8.68 -15.66 13.29
N LEU A 152 -8.57 -16.81 12.63
CA LEU A 152 -9.45 -17.96 12.88
C LEU A 152 -9.21 -18.59 14.26
N TRP A 153 -7.96 -18.58 14.73
CA TRP A 153 -7.61 -19.00 16.08
C TRP A 153 -8.23 -18.06 17.13
N VAL A 154 -8.07 -16.73 17.00
CA VAL A 154 -8.69 -15.73 17.90
C VAL A 154 -10.22 -15.82 17.89
N ALA A 155 -10.83 -16.00 16.71
CA ALA A 155 -12.28 -16.05 16.57
C ALA A 155 -12.93 -17.31 17.19
N GLY A 156 -12.15 -18.22 17.79
CA GLY A 156 -12.65 -19.48 18.34
C GLY A 156 -13.22 -20.43 17.29
N LEU A 157 -12.91 -20.20 16.00
CA LEU A 157 -13.33 -21.07 14.89
C LEU A 157 -12.34 -22.24 14.67
N ALA A 158 -11.27 -22.29 15.47
CA ALA A 158 -10.41 -23.47 15.58
C ALA A 158 -11.15 -24.60 16.32
N PRO A 159 -10.94 -25.87 15.96
CA PRO A 159 -11.75 -27.01 16.43
C PRO A 159 -11.89 -27.16 17.95
N ASP A 160 -10.96 -26.59 18.73
CA ASP A 160 -10.79 -26.86 20.16
C ASP A 160 -11.01 -25.63 21.08
N HIS A 161 -11.43 -24.47 20.55
CA HIS A 161 -11.67 -23.26 21.36
C HIS A 161 -13.15 -23.06 21.69
N THR A 162 -13.46 -22.86 22.98
CA THR A 162 -14.85 -22.74 23.51
C THR A 162 -15.21 -21.32 23.96
N ASP A 163 -14.22 -20.43 24.05
CA ASP A 163 -14.42 -19.02 24.35
C ASP A 163 -14.42 -18.22 23.05
N PHE A 164 -15.56 -17.62 22.70
CA PHE A 164 -15.68 -16.71 21.56
C PHE A 164 -15.16 -15.34 21.97
N GLU A 165 -13.90 -15.03 21.67
CA GLU A 165 -13.49 -13.63 21.56
C GLU A 165 -14.03 -13.07 20.24
N SER A 166 -14.91 -12.07 20.34
CA SER A 166 -15.52 -11.46 19.16
C SER A 166 -14.49 -10.58 18.44
N LEU A 167 -14.18 -10.90 17.17
CA LEU A 167 -13.41 -10.03 16.29
C LEU A 167 -14.07 -8.64 16.18
N ASN A 168 -13.26 -7.59 16.25
CA ASN A 168 -13.73 -6.22 16.12
C ASN A 168 -13.74 -5.81 14.65
N LEU A 169 -14.82 -6.13 13.93
CA LEU A 169 -14.92 -5.85 12.48
C LEU A 169 -15.39 -4.42 12.16
N TRP A 170 -16.00 -3.73 13.11
CA TRP A 170 -16.54 -2.39 12.88
C TRP A 170 -15.46 -1.32 12.58
N PRO A 171 -14.26 -1.32 13.20
CA PRO A 171 -13.20 -0.37 12.87
C PRO A 171 -12.78 -0.50 11.41
N LEU A 172 -12.71 -1.74 10.89
CA LEU A 172 -12.39 -2.00 9.49
C LEU A 172 -13.37 -1.30 8.54
N ALA A 173 -14.67 -1.39 8.84
CA ALA A 173 -15.71 -0.74 8.03
C ALA A 173 -15.57 0.79 8.01
N VAL A 174 -15.22 1.41 9.14
CA VAL A 174 -15.06 2.87 9.25
C VAL A 174 -13.75 3.33 8.59
N VAL A 175 -12.63 2.69 8.95
CA VAL A 175 -11.28 3.08 8.53
C VAL A 175 -11.05 2.82 7.04
N ILE A 176 -11.68 1.81 6.44
CA ILE A 176 -11.62 1.61 4.99
C ILE A 176 -12.73 2.37 4.27
N GLY A 177 -13.94 2.39 4.84
CA GLY A 177 -15.12 3.00 4.22
C GLY A 177 -15.00 4.51 4.05
N ALA A 178 -14.56 5.23 5.07
CA ALA A 178 -14.45 6.69 5.01
C ALA A 178 -13.41 7.17 3.97
N PRO A 179 -12.18 6.63 3.91
CA PRO A 179 -11.25 6.92 2.82
C PRO A 179 -11.76 6.52 1.43
N ALA A 180 -12.50 5.42 1.29
CA ALA A 180 -13.09 5.05 0.00
C ALA A 180 -14.14 6.07 -0.47
N VAL A 181 -14.99 6.57 0.44
CA VAL A 181 -15.93 7.66 0.16
C VAL A 181 -15.20 8.94 -0.21
N LEU A 182 -14.10 9.27 0.48
CA LEU A 182 -13.27 10.43 0.16
C LEU A 182 -12.65 10.31 -1.25
N ILE A 183 -12.08 9.15 -1.60
CA ILE A 183 -11.54 8.90 -2.95
C ILE A 183 -12.63 9.09 -3.99
N TYR A 184 -13.81 8.50 -3.78
CA TYR A 184 -14.94 8.65 -4.68
C TYR A 184 -15.33 10.12 -4.86
N ALA A 185 -15.43 10.88 -3.77
CA ALA A 185 -15.77 12.30 -3.82
C ALA A 185 -14.70 13.14 -4.57
N MET A 186 -13.41 12.88 -4.32
CA MET A 186 -12.31 13.55 -5.01
C MET A 186 -12.29 13.26 -6.50
N VAL A 187 -12.48 11.99 -6.90
CA VAL A 187 -12.54 11.59 -8.30
C VAL A 187 -13.73 12.23 -9.00
N GLN A 188 -14.93 12.14 -8.42
CA GLN A 188 -16.12 12.77 -8.98
C GLN A 188 -15.94 14.29 -9.18
N HIS A 189 -15.30 14.97 -8.24
CA HIS A 189 -15.08 16.42 -8.34
C HIS A 189 -14.02 16.80 -9.38
N GLY A 190 -13.01 15.95 -9.60
CA GLY A 190 -11.88 16.25 -10.48
C GLY A 190 -12.00 15.71 -11.90
N GLN A 191 -12.86 14.70 -12.13
CA GLN A 191 -12.86 13.92 -13.36
C GLN A 191 -13.20 14.75 -14.60
N GLU A 192 -14.22 15.61 -14.54
CA GLU A 192 -14.59 16.46 -15.68
C GLU A 192 -13.42 17.36 -16.14
N ALA A 193 -12.74 17.99 -15.17
CA ALA A 193 -11.59 18.85 -15.45
C ALA A 193 -10.37 18.04 -15.95
N ALA A 194 -10.19 16.82 -15.43
CA ALA A 194 -9.12 15.93 -15.89
C ALA A 194 -9.36 15.43 -17.32
N ASP A 195 -10.61 15.10 -17.66
CA ASP A 195 -11.00 14.65 -19.00
C ASP A 195 -10.87 15.77 -20.03
N GLU A 196 -11.22 17.02 -19.67
CA GLU A 196 -11.03 18.20 -20.53
C GLU A 196 -9.56 18.49 -20.83
N LEU A 197 -8.68 18.41 -19.83
CA LEU A 197 -7.23 18.52 -20.03
C LEU A 197 -6.69 17.35 -20.87
N ALA A 198 -7.15 16.13 -20.61
CA ALA A 198 -6.74 14.95 -21.34
C ALA A 198 -7.13 15.01 -22.82
N ALA A 199 -8.28 15.61 -23.16
CA ALA A 199 -8.70 15.83 -24.55
C ALA A 199 -7.72 16.71 -25.34
N HIS A 200 -6.95 17.56 -24.65
CA HIS A 200 -5.90 18.39 -25.23
C HIS A 200 -4.50 17.74 -25.12
N GLY A 201 -4.40 16.50 -24.66
CA GLY A 201 -3.14 15.80 -24.44
C GLY A 201 -2.35 16.30 -23.22
N ILE A 202 -3.01 17.03 -22.31
CA ILE A 202 -2.40 17.65 -21.13
C ILE A 202 -2.68 16.80 -19.91
N ILE A 203 -1.65 16.58 -19.08
CA ILE A 203 -1.77 15.91 -17.79
C ILE A 203 -1.59 16.98 -16.71
N ALA A 204 -2.57 17.14 -15.82
CA ALA A 204 -2.49 18.18 -14.79
C ALA A 204 -1.24 18.00 -13.92
N GLY A 205 -0.50 19.09 -13.72
CA GLY A 205 0.75 19.13 -12.95
C GLY A 205 1.97 18.57 -13.69
N VAL A 206 1.87 18.25 -14.99
CA VAL A 206 3.02 17.85 -15.83
C VAL A 206 3.10 18.77 -17.03
N LEU A 207 4.27 19.38 -17.22
CA LEU A 207 4.51 20.28 -18.34
C LEU A 207 4.67 19.50 -19.66
N PRO A 208 4.30 20.10 -20.81
CA PRO A 208 4.50 19.51 -22.13
C PRO A 208 5.96 19.11 -22.41
N PRO A 209 6.19 18.16 -23.33
CA PRO A 209 7.53 17.74 -23.70
C PRO A 209 8.41 18.92 -24.14
N ARG A 210 9.65 18.99 -23.61
CA ARG A 210 10.66 20.02 -23.89
C ARG A 210 10.36 21.42 -23.33
N MET A 211 9.34 21.59 -22.50
CA MET A 211 9.05 22.86 -21.82
C MET A 211 9.62 22.86 -20.41
N THR A 212 10.37 23.90 -20.06
CA THR A 212 10.89 24.10 -18.69
C THR A 212 9.91 24.90 -17.83
N GLU A 213 10.08 24.85 -16.52
CA GLU A 213 9.26 25.64 -15.59
C GLU A 213 9.41 27.15 -15.83
N GLU A 214 10.62 27.65 -16.06
CA GLU A 214 10.86 29.06 -16.39
C GLU A 214 10.12 29.48 -17.67
N GLN A 215 10.20 28.66 -18.73
CA GLN A 215 9.48 28.91 -19.97
C GLN A 215 7.96 28.90 -19.79
N TYR A 216 7.45 28.02 -18.92
CA TYR A 216 6.03 28.00 -18.58
C TYR A 216 5.61 29.29 -17.87
N LEU A 217 6.39 29.73 -16.88
CA LEU A 217 6.11 30.94 -16.11
C LEU A 217 6.11 32.20 -16.99
N ASP A 218 7.06 32.29 -17.93
CA ASP A 218 7.19 33.43 -18.86
C ASP A 218 6.17 33.40 -20.02
N SER A 219 5.60 32.23 -20.31
CA SER A 219 4.59 32.10 -21.37
C SER A 219 3.25 32.74 -20.97
N SER A 220 2.59 33.38 -21.94
CA SER A 220 1.19 33.82 -21.86
C SER A 220 0.43 33.19 -23.04
N SER A 221 -0.11 31.99 -22.81
CA SER A 221 -0.83 31.22 -23.82
C SER A 221 -2.22 30.85 -23.34
N LYS A 222 -3.18 30.73 -24.26
CA LYS A 222 -4.52 30.23 -23.96
C LYS A 222 -4.51 28.83 -23.32
N GLU A 223 -3.49 28.04 -23.65
CA GLU A 223 -3.27 26.71 -23.09
C GLU A 223 -2.87 26.79 -21.61
N LYS A 224 -2.01 27.75 -21.24
CA LYS A 224 -1.66 28.01 -19.83
C LYS A 224 -2.86 28.47 -19.02
N ASP A 225 -3.69 29.36 -19.56
CA ASP A 225 -4.91 29.82 -18.89
C ASP A 225 -5.89 28.66 -18.65
N LEU A 226 -6.02 27.75 -19.64
CA LEU A 226 -6.81 26.53 -19.51
C LEU A 226 -6.24 25.59 -18.43
N ILE A 227 -4.92 25.37 -18.44
CA ILE A 227 -4.25 24.56 -17.41
C ILE A 227 -4.49 25.14 -16.02
N GLU A 228 -4.23 26.43 -15.82
CA GLU A 228 -4.31 27.05 -14.48
C GLU A 228 -5.74 27.08 -13.94
N SER A 229 -6.74 27.25 -14.81
CA SER A 229 -8.15 27.25 -14.41
C SER A 229 -8.67 25.86 -14.01
N LEU A 230 -8.20 24.79 -14.67
CA LEU A 230 -8.69 23.43 -14.44
C LEU A 230 -7.79 22.59 -13.51
N ARG A 231 -6.51 22.93 -13.38
CA ARG A 231 -5.49 22.12 -12.66
C ARG A 231 -5.91 21.75 -11.25
N SER A 232 -6.37 22.72 -10.46
CA SER A 232 -6.73 22.49 -9.06
C SER A 232 -7.79 21.40 -8.90
N LYS A 233 -8.80 21.38 -9.78
CA LYS A 233 -9.84 20.35 -9.80
C LYS A 233 -9.31 19.05 -10.39
N ALA A 234 -8.67 19.10 -11.55
CA ALA A 234 -8.17 17.91 -12.25
C ALA A 234 -7.20 17.07 -11.41
N VAL A 235 -6.36 17.72 -10.58
CA VAL A 235 -5.43 17.05 -9.66
C VAL A 235 -6.14 16.04 -8.75
N MET A 236 -7.36 16.34 -8.30
CA MET A 236 -8.12 15.48 -7.38
C MET A 236 -8.47 14.11 -7.98
N ALA A 237 -8.55 14.01 -9.31
CA ALA A 237 -8.86 12.75 -9.99
C ALA A 237 -7.63 11.86 -10.25
N TYR A 238 -6.41 12.33 -9.98
CA TYR A 238 -5.21 11.52 -10.21
C TYR A 238 -4.82 10.69 -8.98
N PRO A 239 -4.46 9.40 -9.17
CA PRO A 239 -4.05 8.51 -8.06
C PRO A 239 -2.90 9.03 -7.23
N VAL A 240 -1.99 9.79 -7.86
CA VAL A 240 -0.83 10.39 -7.20
C VAL A 240 -1.21 11.44 -6.14
N ALA A 241 -2.43 11.97 -6.19
CA ALA A 241 -2.94 12.95 -5.23
C ALA A 241 -3.96 12.31 -4.27
N PHE A 242 -4.99 11.61 -4.77
CA PHE A 242 -6.03 11.09 -3.88
C PHE A 242 -5.58 9.92 -3.00
N LEU A 243 -4.64 9.06 -3.45
CA LEU A 243 -4.17 7.93 -2.64
C LEU A 243 -3.38 8.38 -1.40
N PRO A 244 -2.42 9.33 -1.50
CA PRO A 244 -1.80 9.91 -0.32
C PRO A 244 -2.79 10.53 0.67
N VAL A 245 -3.75 11.32 0.17
CA VAL A 245 -4.75 11.98 1.02
C VAL A 245 -5.60 10.95 1.76
N ALA A 246 -6.10 9.94 1.03
CA ALA A 246 -6.87 8.85 1.60
C ALA A 246 -6.04 8.04 2.61
N GLY A 247 -4.77 7.80 2.33
CA GLY A 247 -3.84 7.13 3.24
C GLY A 247 -3.66 7.87 4.56
N GLN A 248 -3.56 9.21 4.55
CA GLN A 248 -3.49 9.99 5.79
C GLN A 248 -4.80 9.90 6.59
N LEU A 249 -5.95 9.97 5.94
CA LEU A 249 -7.24 9.80 6.62
C LEU A 249 -7.38 8.40 7.23
N LEU A 250 -6.99 7.36 6.48
CA LEU A 250 -7.00 5.97 6.93
C LEU A 250 -6.19 5.83 8.23
N ASP A 251 -4.97 6.35 8.25
CA ASP A 251 -4.11 6.39 9.44
C ASP A 251 -4.72 7.15 10.60
N GLY A 252 -5.17 8.38 10.34
CA GLY A 252 -5.77 9.23 11.37
C GLY A 252 -7.02 8.62 12.01
N LEU A 253 -7.83 7.88 11.25
CA LEU A 253 -9.00 7.17 11.78
C LEU A 253 -8.62 5.91 12.54
N ALA A 254 -7.65 5.14 12.04
CA ALA A 254 -7.17 3.93 12.71
C ALA A 254 -6.62 4.25 14.11
N THR A 255 -5.73 5.23 14.20
CA THR A 255 -5.13 5.68 15.46
C THR A 255 -6.18 6.25 16.42
N TRP A 256 -7.10 7.08 15.92
CA TRP A 256 -8.16 7.66 16.76
C TRP A 256 -9.07 6.57 17.35
N ILE A 257 -9.52 5.63 16.54
CA ILE A 257 -10.34 4.52 17.01
C ILE A 257 -9.56 3.65 18.01
N GLY A 258 -8.29 3.39 17.73
CA GLY A 258 -7.45 2.58 18.61
C GLY A 258 -7.31 3.17 20.01
N ILE A 259 -7.02 4.46 20.11
CA ILE A 259 -6.82 5.12 21.40
C ILE A 259 -8.15 5.26 22.16
N ASP A 260 -9.18 5.82 21.52
CA ASP A 260 -10.41 6.19 22.22
C ASP A 260 -11.33 4.99 22.54
N TYR A 261 -11.24 3.89 21.78
CA TYR A 261 -12.15 2.74 21.93
C TYR A 261 -11.45 1.44 22.36
N PHE A 262 -10.14 1.31 22.18
CA PHE A 262 -9.40 0.07 22.44
C PHE A 262 -8.25 0.22 23.46
N ASP A 263 -8.17 1.36 24.17
CA ASP A 263 -7.12 1.69 25.16
C ASP A 263 -5.70 1.49 24.61
N TYR A 264 -5.55 1.70 23.29
CA TYR A 264 -4.29 1.48 22.61
C TYR A 264 -3.29 2.58 22.98
N HIS A 265 -2.11 2.19 23.45
CA HIS A 265 -1.02 3.13 23.70
C HIS A 265 -0.23 3.39 22.41
N GLU A 266 -0.27 4.64 21.95
CA GLU A 266 0.46 5.12 20.78
C GLU A 266 1.98 4.90 20.93
N LYS A 267 2.56 4.03 20.10
CA LYS A 267 3.99 3.68 20.15
C LYS A 267 4.90 4.77 19.54
N HIS A 268 4.35 5.75 18.84
CA HIS A 268 5.12 6.79 18.15
C HIS A 268 5.25 8.08 18.97
N VAL A 269 6.51 8.48 19.24
CA VAL A 269 6.87 9.62 20.11
C VAL A 269 6.25 10.95 19.66
N VAL A 270 6.13 11.19 18.35
CA VAL A 270 5.56 12.44 17.80
C VAL A 270 4.03 12.44 17.94
N SER A 271 3.39 11.31 17.66
CA SER A 271 1.94 11.13 17.82
C SER A 271 1.54 11.30 19.29
N ALA A 272 2.26 10.63 20.20
CA ALA A 272 2.07 10.75 21.65
C ALA A 272 2.22 12.20 22.14
N ALA A 273 3.25 12.91 21.69
CA ALA A 273 3.46 14.31 22.06
C ALA A 273 2.33 15.26 21.58
N VAL A 274 1.71 14.97 20.44
CA VAL A 274 0.55 15.74 19.96
C VAL A 274 -0.70 15.42 20.78
N ILE A 275 -0.91 14.15 21.16
CA ILE A 275 -2.05 13.73 21.96
C ILE A 275 -1.96 14.32 23.38
N ASP A 276 -0.78 14.28 24.01
CA ASP A 276 -0.54 14.87 25.33
C ASP A 276 -0.75 16.39 25.37
N LEU A 277 -0.58 17.07 24.23
CA LEU A 277 -0.76 18.52 24.13
C LEU A 277 -2.23 18.95 23.98
N PHE A 278 -3.08 18.07 23.43
CA PHE A 278 -4.47 18.41 23.06
C PHE A 278 -5.54 17.51 23.72
N ASP A 279 -5.14 16.56 24.57
CA ASP A 279 -5.99 15.75 25.45
C ASP A 279 -7.09 14.94 24.72
N THR A 280 -6.96 14.76 23.39
CA THR A 280 -7.93 14.05 22.53
C THR A 280 -7.26 13.40 21.32
N ALA A 281 -7.51 12.10 21.11
CA ALA A 281 -6.98 11.38 19.94
C ALA A 281 -7.61 11.85 18.61
N ALA A 282 -8.79 12.47 18.65
CA ALA A 282 -9.39 13.16 17.50
C ALA A 282 -8.47 14.25 16.91
N THR A 283 -7.59 14.84 17.74
CA THR A 283 -6.61 15.83 17.27
C THR A 283 -5.58 15.22 16.32
N PHE A 284 -5.24 13.94 16.47
CA PHE A 284 -4.37 13.23 15.54
C PHE A 284 -5.03 13.05 14.17
N THR A 285 -6.32 12.70 14.13
CA THR A 285 -7.08 12.64 12.87
C THR A 285 -7.13 14.00 12.18
N VAL A 286 -7.32 15.09 12.93
CA VAL A 286 -7.30 16.47 12.40
C VAL A 286 -5.93 16.81 11.83
N LEU A 287 -4.84 16.46 12.53
CA LEU A 287 -3.48 16.64 12.04
C LEU A 287 -3.25 15.90 10.72
N LYS A 288 -3.67 14.63 10.64
CA LYS A 288 -3.55 13.81 9.44
C LYS A 288 -4.38 14.36 8.27
N LEU A 289 -5.58 14.84 8.53
CA LEU A 289 -6.39 15.55 7.54
C LEU A 289 -5.71 16.84 7.06
N ALA A 290 -5.09 17.61 7.97
CA ALA A 290 -4.33 18.80 7.60
C ALA A 290 -3.13 18.44 6.71
N ILE A 291 -2.39 17.38 7.04
CA ILE A 291 -1.30 16.84 6.19
C ILE A 291 -1.85 16.42 4.82
N GLY A 292 -2.98 15.71 4.77
CA GLY A 292 -3.67 15.37 3.53
C GLY A 292 -4.02 16.60 2.70
N GLY A 293 -4.57 17.64 3.33
CA GLY A 293 -4.85 18.93 2.69
C GLY A 293 -3.60 19.61 2.13
N ILE A 294 -2.49 19.59 2.86
CA ILE A 294 -1.19 20.12 2.41
C ILE A 294 -0.67 19.33 1.21
N ILE A 295 -0.77 18.00 1.22
CA ILE A 295 -0.37 17.14 0.09
C ILE A 295 -1.18 17.50 -1.15
N LEU A 296 -2.51 17.62 -1.00
CA LEU A 296 -3.37 18.00 -2.11
C LEU A 296 -3.00 19.38 -2.65
N TRP A 297 -2.85 20.36 -1.75
CA TRP A 297 -2.44 21.72 -2.11
C TRP A 297 -1.10 21.76 -2.83
N PHE A 298 -0.11 21.00 -2.36
CA PHE A 298 1.18 20.84 -3.04
C PHE A 298 1.00 20.37 -4.49
N TYR A 299 0.20 19.33 -4.73
CA TYR A 299 -0.06 18.85 -6.09
C TYR A 299 -0.88 19.83 -6.94
N THR A 300 -1.66 20.72 -6.34
CA THR A 300 -2.34 21.80 -7.08
C THR A 300 -1.41 22.92 -7.55
N LEU A 301 -0.21 23.04 -6.96
CA LEU A 301 0.76 24.08 -7.30
C LEU A 301 1.96 23.55 -8.09
N ALA A 302 2.38 22.32 -7.81
CA ALA A 302 3.59 21.75 -8.38
C ALA A 302 3.48 21.54 -9.90
N ASN A 303 4.45 22.10 -10.64
CA ASN A 303 4.64 21.81 -12.05
C ASN A 303 5.85 20.89 -12.20
N PHE A 304 5.61 19.67 -12.66
CA PHE A 304 6.68 18.72 -12.95
C PHE A 304 7.04 18.79 -14.42
N GLU A 305 8.31 19.04 -14.74
CA GLU A 305 8.79 18.93 -16.11
C GLU A 305 8.60 17.50 -16.63
N TYR A 306 8.43 17.34 -17.95
CA TYR A 306 8.24 16.02 -18.56
C TYR A 306 9.34 15.01 -18.17
N ARG A 307 10.60 15.46 -18.05
CA ARG A 307 11.72 14.61 -17.62
C ARG A 307 11.64 14.16 -16.15
N GLN A 308 10.85 14.85 -15.32
CA GLN A 308 10.70 14.61 -13.89
C GLN A 308 9.42 13.84 -13.53
N GLN A 309 8.71 13.28 -14.50
CA GLN A 309 7.49 12.50 -14.26
C GLN A 309 7.70 11.34 -13.27
N HIS A 310 8.86 10.68 -13.32
CA HIS A 310 9.19 9.62 -12.37
C HIS A 310 9.36 10.14 -10.94
N LEU A 311 9.89 11.35 -10.75
CA LEU A 311 10.01 12.00 -9.45
C LEU A 311 8.62 12.33 -8.89
N ARG A 312 7.70 12.85 -9.71
CA ARG A 312 6.29 13.09 -9.33
C ARG A 312 5.65 11.83 -8.74
N LEU A 313 5.86 10.69 -9.41
CA LEU A 313 5.33 9.39 -8.96
C LEU A 313 6.02 8.93 -7.67
N LEU A 314 7.33 9.10 -7.54
CA LEU A 314 8.09 8.71 -6.34
C LEU A 314 7.64 9.50 -5.10
N ILE A 315 7.44 10.82 -5.24
CA ILE A 315 6.91 11.67 -4.17
C ILE A 315 5.52 11.19 -3.75
N GLY A 316 4.65 10.92 -4.72
CA GLY A 316 3.29 10.44 -4.44
C GLY A 316 3.29 9.08 -3.75
N LEU A 317 4.18 8.17 -4.17
CA LEU A 317 4.37 6.88 -3.52
C LEU A 317 4.82 7.05 -2.06
N ALA A 318 5.83 7.88 -1.81
CA ALA A 318 6.38 8.11 -0.48
C ALA A 318 5.31 8.68 0.46
N LEU A 319 4.58 9.72 0.02
CA LEU A 319 3.50 10.33 0.80
C LEU A 319 2.33 9.37 1.05
N MET A 320 2.05 8.47 0.11
CA MET A 320 1.06 7.41 0.27
C MET A 320 1.49 6.37 1.30
N ILE A 321 2.72 5.87 1.22
CA ILE A 321 3.24 4.86 2.15
C ILE A 321 3.22 5.39 3.59
N VAL A 322 3.60 6.65 3.80
CA VAL A 322 3.64 7.29 5.13
C VAL A 322 2.29 7.31 5.86
N GLY A 323 1.16 7.28 5.14
CA GLY A 323 -0.17 7.19 5.76
C GLY A 323 -0.79 5.81 5.64
N MET A 324 -0.77 5.22 4.44
CA MET A 324 -1.50 3.99 4.17
C MET A 324 -0.92 2.76 4.88
N ALA A 325 0.40 2.66 5.01
CA ALA A 325 1.04 1.53 5.69
C ALA A 325 0.70 1.49 7.20
N PRO A 326 0.95 2.55 7.99
CA PRO A 326 0.60 2.54 9.42
C PRO A 326 -0.91 2.39 9.63
N GLY A 327 -1.75 3.10 8.87
CA GLY A 327 -3.19 2.98 9.06
C GLY A 327 -3.75 1.59 8.74
N LEU A 328 -3.20 0.91 7.72
CA LEU A 328 -3.61 -0.46 7.38
C LEU A 328 -3.15 -1.45 8.46
N ARG A 329 -1.93 -1.28 8.99
CA ARG A 329 -1.46 -2.07 10.13
C ARG A 329 -2.38 -1.86 11.34
N ASP A 330 -2.61 -0.62 11.74
CA ASP A 330 -3.37 -0.27 12.94
C ASP A 330 -4.80 -0.82 12.88
N VAL A 331 -5.52 -0.65 11.77
CA VAL A 331 -6.89 -1.19 11.67
C VAL A 331 -6.93 -2.71 11.74
N LEU A 332 -5.94 -3.40 11.15
CA LEU A 332 -5.86 -4.85 11.18
C LEU A 332 -5.48 -5.37 12.57
N ARG A 333 -4.61 -4.65 13.29
CA ARG A 333 -4.30 -4.93 14.69
C ARG A 333 -5.52 -4.76 15.60
N LEU A 334 -6.28 -3.67 15.43
CA LEU A 334 -7.52 -3.44 16.18
C LEU A 334 -8.56 -4.52 15.92
N MET A 335 -8.64 -5.01 14.68
CA MET A 335 -9.50 -6.13 14.32
C MET A 335 -9.13 -7.42 15.08
N LEU A 336 -7.83 -7.67 15.25
CA LEU A 336 -7.28 -8.87 15.86
C LEU A 336 -7.03 -8.75 17.38
N GLY A 337 -7.06 -7.55 17.93
CA GLY A 337 -6.80 -7.29 19.36
C GLY A 337 -5.31 -7.39 19.76
N VAL A 338 -4.37 -7.03 18.88
CA VAL A 338 -2.90 -7.17 19.09
C VAL A 338 -2.11 -5.87 19.08
#